data_AF-Q6JGU7-F1
#
_entry.id   AF-Q6JGU7-F1
#
_cell.length_a   1.000
_cell.length_b   1.000
_cell.length_c   1.000
_cell.angle_alpha   90.00
_cell.angle_beta   90.00
_cell.angle_gamma   90.00
#
_symmetry.space_group_name_H-M   'P 1'
#
loop_
_entity.id
_entity.type
_entity.pdbx_description
1 polymer ?
#
loop_
_entity_poly.entity_id
_entity_poly.type
_entity_poly.pdbx_seq_one_letter_code
_entity_poly.pdbx_strand_id
1 'polypeptide(L)'
;ELHTLRYISTAMTDPGPGLPWFVTVGYVDGELFVHYNSTARRYVPRTEWMAANTDQQYWDGQTQIAQGNEQIDRENLGTLRRRYNQTGGSHTVQWMFGCDILGGSPIRGYFQEAYDGRDLIAFDKDTMTFTAAVPEAVPSKRKWEEGGVAEGWKSYLEETCVEWLRRYVEYGKAELGRR
;
A
#
# COMPACT_ATOMS: atom_id res chain seq x y z
N GLU A 1 -6.19 -20.30 11.77
CA GLU A 1 -5.87 -19.00 12.38
C GLU A 1 -6.09 -17.89 11.37
N LEU A 2 -6.37 -16.68 11.85
CA LEU A 2 -6.52 -15.48 11.02
C LEU A 2 -5.16 -14.82 10.87
N HIS A 3 -4.71 -14.57 9.64
CA HIS A 3 -3.52 -13.77 9.38
C HIS A 3 -3.84 -12.64 8.42
N THR A 4 -3.11 -11.54 8.54
CA THR A 4 -3.34 -10.30 7.79
C THR A 4 -2.04 -9.74 7.24
N LEU A 5 -2.06 -9.29 5.98
CA LEU A 5 -0.99 -8.52 5.35
C LEU A 5 -1.55 -7.15 5.00
N ARG A 6 -0.88 -6.08 5.43
CA ARG A 6 -1.29 -4.70 5.13
C ARG A 6 -0.10 -3.84 4.77
N TYR A 7 -0.20 -3.13 3.66
CA TYR A 7 0.71 -2.04 3.30
C TYR A 7 0.00 -0.70 3.41
N ILE A 8 0.74 0.29 3.91
CA ILE A 8 0.30 1.67 3.99
C ILE A 8 1.38 2.55 3.37
N SER A 9 1.00 3.35 2.38
CA SER A 9 1.85 4.42 1.84
C SER A 9 1.32 5.76 2.29
N THR A 10 2.21 6.72 2.52
CA THR A 10 1.86 8.09 2.88
C THR A 10 2.79 9.05 2.15
N ALA A 11 2.21 9.96 1.39
CA ALA A 11 2.91 11.02 0.66
C ALA A 11 2.43 12.37 1.18
N MET A 12 3.35 13.28 1.49
CA MET A 12 3.07 14.58 2.10
C MET A 12 3.71 15.70 1.30
N THR A 13 3.02 16.83 1.14
CA THR A 13 3.64 18.03 0.53
C THR A 13 4.61 18.73 1.48
N ASP A 14 4.34 18.70 2.78
CA ASP A 14 5.17 19.28 3.83
C ASP A 14 5.29 18.29 5.00
N PRO A 15 6.28 17.39 4.98
CA PRO A 15 6.50 16.40 6.04
C PRO A 15 7.15 17.00 7.29
N GLY A 16 7.59 18.26 7.25
CA GLY A 16 8.40 18.89 8.30
C GLY A 16 9.92 18.70 8.13
N PRO A 17 10.73 19.42 8.94
CA PRO A 17 12.18 19.48 8.74
C PRO A 17 12.87 18.13 8.90
N GLY A 18 13.64 17.73 7.89
CA GLY A 18 14.44 16.50 7.90
C GLY A 18 13.63 15.20 7.80
N LEU A 19 12.31 15.27 7.61
CA LEU A 19 11.44 14.11 7.48
C LEU A 19 11.23 13.72 6.01
N PRO A 20 11.11 12.42 5.69
CA PRO A 20 10.84 11.97 4.34
C PRO A 20 9.43 12.38 3.91
N TRP A 21 9.29 12.88 2.69
CA TRP A 21 8.00 13.27 2.13
C TRP A 21 7.14 12.07 1.72
N PHE A 22 7.76 10.91 1.46
CA PHE A 22 7.05 9.68 1.13
C PHE A 22 7.59 8.50 1.96
N VAL A 23 6.67 7.69 2.47
CA VAL A 23 6.95 6.47 3.24
C VAL A 23 6.01 5.34 2.84
N THR A 24 6.51 4.11 2.84
CA THR A 24 5.66 2.91 2.78
C THR A 24 6.06 1.95 3.88
N VAL A 25 5.08 1.40 4.57
CA VAL A 25 5.27 0.41 5.63
C VAL A 25 4.39 -0.80 5.39
N GLY A 26 4.89 -1.98 5.76
CA GLY A 26 4.15 -3.23 5.68
C GLY A 26 3.98 -3.86 7.06
N TYR A 27 2.83 -4.47 7.29
CA TYR A 27 2.48 -5.18 8.52
C TYR A 27 2.06 -6.61 8.21
N VAL A 28 2.55 -7.57 9.00
CA VAL A 28 2.03 -8.94 9.09
C VAL A 28 1.47 -9.11 10.50
N ASP A 29 0.19 -9.46 10.61
CA ASP A 29 -0.51 -9.63 11.89
C ASP A 29 -0.37 -8.41 12.84
N GLY A 30 -0.35 -7.21 12.24
CA GLY A 30 -0.18 -5.94 12.96
C GLY A 30 1.25 -5.63 13.38
N GLU A 31 2.23 -6.48 13.07
CA GLU A 31 3.64 -6.24 13.32
C GLU A 31 4.34 -5.62 12.11
N LEU A 32 5.03 -4.50 12.32
CA LEU A 32 5.80 -3.81 11.28
C LEU A 32 6.99 -4.68 10.86
N PHE A 33 6.99 -5.17 9.61
CA PHE A 33 8.03 -6.09 9.12
C PHE A 33 8.90 -5.51 8.00
N VAL A 34 8.40 -4.49 7.28
CA VAL A 34 9.15 -3.80 6.20
C VAL A 34 8.87 -2.30 6.17
N HIS A 35 9.83 -1.55 5.62
CA HIS A 35 9.75 -0.11 5.54
C HIS A 35 10.54 0.45 4.36
N TYR A 36 10.01 1.48 3.71
CA TYR A 36 10.64 2.33 2.71
C TYR A 36 10.48 3.81 3.08
N ASN A 37 11.47 4.65 2.76
CA ASN A 37 11.28 6.10 2.77
C ASN A 37 12.01 6.79 1.60
N SER A 38 11.54 7.98 1.25
CA SER A 38 12.07 8.79 0.14
C SER A 38 13.50 9.34 0.37
N THR A 39 14.02 9.27 1.59
CA THR A 39 15.37 9.77 1.91
C THR A 39 16.42 8.71 1.58
N ALA A 40 16.22 7.48 2.06
CA ALA A 40 17.12 6.34 1.80
C ALA A 40 16.84 5.68 0.44
N ARG A 41 15.62 5.82 -0.08
CA ARG A 41 15.13 5.25 -1.34
C ARG A 41 15.42 3.75 -1.49
N ARG A 42 15.31 3.01 -0.39
CA ARG A 42 15.53 1.57 -0.29
C ARG A 42 14.50 0.94 0.65
N TYR A 43 13.97 -0.23 0.27
CA TYR A 43 13.18 -1.06 1.17
C TYR A 43 14.10 -1.82 2.11
N VAL A 44 13.75 -1.83 3.39
CA VAL A 44 14.53 -2.49 4.44
C VAL A 44 13.62 -3.35 5.33
N PRO A 45 14.13 -4.48 5.84
CA PRO A 45 13.43 -5.25 6.86
C PRO A 45 13.37 -4.48 8.18
N ARG A 46 12.33 -4.75 8.96
CA ARG A 46 12.14 -4.24 10.33
C ARG A 46 12.15 -5.34 11.39
N THR A 47 12.21 -6.59 10.95
CA THR A 47 12.28 -7.78 11.82
C THR A 47 13.43 -8.69 11.39
N GLU A 48 13.96 -9.48 12.33
CA GLU A 48 15.06 -10.41 12.09
C GLU A 48 14.64 -11.53 11.13
N TRP A 49 13.43 -12.07 11.32
CA TRP A 49 12.89 -13.13 10.46
C TRP A 49 12.77 -12.70 8.99
N MET A 50 12.45 -11.43 8.70
CA MET A 50 12.45 -10.95 7.33
C MET A 50 13.86 -10.87 6.75
N ALA A 51 14.80 -10.30 7.51
CA ALA A 51 16.17 -10.15 7.06
C ALA A 51 16.84 -11.52 6.80
N ALA A 52 16.50 -12.54 7.60
CA ALA A 52 17.07 -13.87 7.49
C ALA A 52 16.49 -14.73 6.35
N ASN A 53 15.24 -14.50 5.94
CA ASN A 53 14.52 -15.37 5.00
C ASN A 53 14.35 -14.79 3.59
N THR A 54 14.93 -13.62 3.30
CA THR A 54 14.84 -12.96 1.99
C THR A 54 16.21 -12.60 1.44
N ASP A 55 16.34 -12.65 0.11
CA ASP A 55 17.60 -12.37 -0.58
C ASP A 55 17.67 -10.96 -1.15
N GLN A 56 18.83 -10.60 -1.71
CA GLN A 56 19.05 -9.27 -2.28
C GLN A 56 18.14 -9.02 -3.51
N GLN A 57 17.80 -10.04 -4.29
CA GLN A 57 16.92 -9.91 -5.45
C GLN A 57 15.50 -9.49 -5.03
N TYR A 58 14.97 -10.08 -3.96
CA TYR A 58 13.72 -9.65 -3.36
C TYR A 58 13.77 -8.17 -2.98
N TRP A 59 14.82 -7.75 -2.25
CA TRP A 59 14.95 -6.35 -1.80
C TRP A 59 15.12 -5.35 -2.93
N ASP A 60 15.86 -5.71 -3.98
CA ASP A 60 16.04 -4.87 -5.17
C ASP A 60 14.72 -4.70 -5.93
N GLY A 61 13.96 -5.79 -6.10
CA GLY A 61 12.63 -5.75 -6.72
C GLY A 61 11.64 -4.91 -5.92
N GLN A 62 11.56 -5.11 -4.60
CA GLN A 62 10.70 -4.29 -3.73
C GLN A 62 11.11 -2.81 -3.76
N THR A 63 12.41 -2.53 -3.76
CA THR A 63 12.94 -1.16 -3.85
C THR A 63 12.53 -0.48 -5.17
N GLN A 64 12.63 -1.19 -6.30
CA GLN A 64 12.22 -0.66 -7.60
C GLN A 64 10.72 -0.33 -7.63
N ILE A 65 9.87 -1.22 -7.11
CA ILE A 65 8.42 -0.98 -6.99
C ILE A 65 8.15 0.27 -6.14
N ALA A 66 8.82 0.40 -5.00
CA ALA A 66 8.65 1.54 -4.10
C ALA A 66 9.06 2.87 -4.73
N GLN A 67 10.14 2.88 -5.49
CA GLN A 67 10.60 4.07 -6.22
C GLN A 67 9.61 4.46 -7.32
N GLY A 68 8.95 3.49 -7.96
CA GLY A 68 7.83 3.73 -8.87
C GLY A 68 6.63 4.35 -8.15
N ASN A 69 6.23 3.78 -7.01
CA ASN A 69 5.13 4.31 -6.19
C ASN A 69 5.43 5.71 -5.65
N GLU A 70 6.66 5.97 -5.22
CA GLU A 70 7.12 7.30 -4.83
C GLU A 70 6.88 8.31 -5.98
N GLN A 71 7.26 7.97 -7.22
CA GLN A 71 7.06 8.88 -8.35
C GLN A 71 5.57 9.09 -8.67
N ILE A 72 4.75 8.04 -8.62
CA ILE A 72 3.31 8.12 -8.82
C ILE A 72 2.67 9.05 -7.79
N ASP A 73 3.05 8.95 -6.52
CA ASP A 73 2.47 9.79 -5.47
C ASP A 73 2.90 11.25 -5.53
N ARG A 74 4.08 11.54 -6.08
CA ARG A 74 4.45 12.91 -6.42
C ARG A 74 3.46 13.53 -7.42
N GLU A 75 3.07 12.76 -8.42
CA GLU A 75 2.10 13.19 -9.44
C GLU A 75 0.68 13.26 -8.88
N ASN A 76 0.30 12.35 -7.99
CA ASN A 76 -1.00 12.35 -7.33
C ASN A 76 -1.19 13.60 -6.45
N LEU A 77 -0.17 13.97 -5.65
CA LEU A 77 -0.21 15.21 -4.86
C LEU A 77 -0.46 16.44 -5.74
N GLY A 78 0.22 16.54 -6.89
CA GLY A 78 0.02 17.65 -7.83
C GLY A 78 -1.32 17.61 -8.56
N THR A 79 -1.85 16.42 -8.83
CA THR A 79 -3.15 16.22 -9.49
C THR A 79 -4.29 16.57 -8.55
N LEU A 80 -4.27 16.08 -7.31
CA LEU A 80 -5.32 16.31 -6.34
C LEU A 80 -5.37 17.78 -5.94
N ARG A 81 -4.23 18.43 -5.67
CA ARG A 81 -4.19 19.88 -5.42
C ARG A 81 -4.88 20.69 -6.52
N ARG A 82 -4.68 20.33 -7.79
CA ARG A 82 -5.34 20.99 -8.93
C ARG A 82 -6.85 20.71 -8.96
N ARG A 83 -7.27 19.46 -8.72
CA ARG A 83 -8.70 19.09 -8.69
C ARG A 83 -9.48 19.80 -7.59
N TYR A 84 -8.84 20.00 -6.43
CA TYR A 84 -9.41 20.72 -5.29
C TYR A 84 -9.19 22.24 -5.34
N ASN A 85 -8.60 22.78 -6.42
CA ASN A 85 -8.27 24.20 -6.57
C ASN A 85 -7.39 24.77 -5.41
N GLN A 86 -6.48 23.96 -4.88
CA GLN A 86 -5.60 24.31 -3.76
C GLN A 86 -4.26 24.88 -4.24
N THR A 87 -3.92 26.09 -3.78
CA THR A 87 -2.70 26.81 -4.19
C THR A 87 -1.53 26.67 -3.21
N GLY A 88 -1.78 26.20 -1.98
CA GLY A 88 -0.78 25.98 -0.93
C GLY A 88 -1.35 25.18 0.25
N GLY A 89 -0.53 24.96 1.27
CA GLY A 89 -0.88 24.14 2.42
C GLY A 89 -0.15 22.78 2.47
N SER A 90 -0.26 22.12 3.62
CA SER A 90 0.20 20.74 3.79
C SER A 90 -0.94 19.79 3.43
N HIS A 91 -0.68 18.90 2.47
CA HIS A 91 -1.63 17.92 1.98
C HIS A 91 -1.01 16.54 2.02
N THR A 92 -1.86 15.52 2.18
CA THR A 92 -1.43 14.13 2.25
C THR A 92 -2.26 13.24 1.33
N VAL A 93 -1.58 12.32 0.64
CA VAL A 93 -2.18 11.17 -0.05
C VAL A 93 -1.80 9.92 0.74
N GLN A 94 -2.76 9.05 0.99
CA GLN A 94 -2.56 7.82 1.71
C GLN A 94 -3.14 6.65 0.93
N TRP A 95 -2.38 5.56 0.84
CA TRP A 95 -2.85 4.29 0.29
C TRP A 95 -2.90 3.26 1.39
N MET A 96 -3.93 2.42 1.37
CA MET A 96 -4.01 1.25 2.23
C MET A 96 -4.51 0.07 1.42
N PHE A 97 -3.71 -1.00 1.39
CA PHE A 97 -4.07 -2.22 0.69
C PHE A 97 -3.52 -3.46 1.37
N GLY A 98 -4.18 -4.59 1.15
CA GLY A 98 -3.84 -5.82 1.85
C GLY A 98 -4.85 -6.92 1.68
N CYS A 99 -4.54 -8.07 2.28
CA CYS A 99 -5.39 -9.25 2.27
C CYS A 99 -5.37 -9.96 3.63
N ASP A 100 -6.47 -10.66 3.92
CA ASP A 100 -6.65 -11.44 5.13
C ASP A 100 -6.93 -12.90 4.74
N ILE A 101 -6.30 -13.85 5.44
CA ILE A 101 -6.50 -15.28 5.27
C ILE A 101 -7.02 -15.93 6.55
N LEU A 102 -7.97 -16.85 6.45
CA LEU A 102 -8.47 -17.65 7.56
C LEU A 102 -8.26 -19.13 7.25
N GLY A 103 -7.49 -19.81 8.11
CA GLY A 103 -7.18 -21.24 7.90
C GLY A 103 -6.45 -21.49 6.58
N GLY A 104 -5.69 -20.50 6.09
CA GLY A 104 -4.96 -20.56 4.82
C GLY A 104 -5.75 -20.09 3.60
N SER A 105 -7.07 -19.90 3.69
CA SER A 105 -7.91 -19.43 2.57
C SER A 105 -8.13 -17.92 2.61
N PRO A 106 -8.10 -17.20 1.47
CA PRO A 106 -8.40 -15.77 1.45
C PRO A 106 -9.85 -15.50 1.86
N ILE A 107 -10.05 -14.52 2.73
CA ILE A 107 -11.38 -14.08 3.17
C ILE A 107 -11.65 -12.60 2.86
N ARG A 108 -10.60 -11.80 2.68
CA ARG A 108 -10.72 -10.37 2.39
C ARG A 108 -9.54 -9.87 1.58
N GLY A 109 -9.80 -8.95 0.66
CA GLY A 109 -8.81 -8.13 0.00
C GLY A 109 -9.34 -6.70 -0.11
N TYR A 110 -8.48 -5.70 0.09
CA TYR A 110 -8.89 -4.30 0.05
C TYR A 110 -7.80 -3.43 -0.58
N PHE A 111 -8.24 -2.36 -1.22
CA PHE A 111 -7.41 -1.30 -1.76
C PHE A 111 -8.18 0.03 -1.67
N GLN A 112 -7.60 1.00 -0.98
CA GLN A 112 -8.23 2.28 -0.65
C GLN A 112 -7.21 3.41 -0.73
N GLU A 113 -7.67 4.57 -1.20
CA GLU A 113 -6.91 5.81 -1.24
C GLU A 113 -7.67 6.88 -0.44
N ALA A 114 -6.94 7.67 0.34
CA ALA A 114 -7.44 8.81 1.10
C ALA A 114 -6.64 10.07 0.78
N TYR A 115 -7.31 11.22 0.83
CA TYR A 115 -6.71 12.54 0.64
C TYR A 115 -7.07 13.45 1.82
N ASP A 116 -6.06 14.07 2.43
CA ASP A 116 -6.22 14.93 3.62
C ASP A 116 -7.01 14.25 4.76
N GLY A 117 -6.77 12.94 4.95
CA GLY A 117 -7.39 12.12 5.99
C GLY A 117 -8.86 11.74 5.73
N ARG A 118 -9.36 11.95 4.50
CA ARG A 118 -10.72 11.57 4.09
C ARG A 118 -10.66 10.56 2.96
N ASP A 119 -11.59 9.60 2.98
CA ASP A 119 -11.73 8.62 1.90
C ASP A 119 -11.89 9.33 0.55
N LEU A 120 -11.09 8.89 -0.43
CA LEU A 120 -11.11 9.44 -1.79
C LEU A 120 -11.73 8.43 -2.75
N ILE A 121 -11.14 7.22 -2.83
CA ILE A 121 -11.58 6.15 -3.72
C ILE A 121 -11.25 4.77 -3.13
N ALA A 122 -12.13 3.80 -3.32
CA ALA A 122 -11.95 2.43 -2.82
C ALA A 122 -12.32 1.41 -3.90
N PHE A 123 -11.57 0.30 -3.98
CA PHE A 123 -11.86 -0.79 -4.90
C PHE A 123 -12.88 -1.77 -4.29
N ASP A 124 -13.95 -2.05 -5.03
CA ASP A 124 -14.88 -3.14 -4.75
C ASP A 124 -14.57 -4.32 -5.68
N LYS A 125 -13.94 -5.34 -5.11
CA LYS A 125 -13.48 -6.55 -5.80
C LYS A 125 -14.62 -7.45 -6.26
N ASP A 126 -15.80 -7.35 -5.64
CA ASP A 126 -16.92 -8.23 -5.94
C ASP A 126 -17.72 -7.68 -7.13
N THR A 127 -17.84 -6.35 -7.21
CA THR A 127 -18.46 -5.69 -8.39
C THR A 127 -17.46 -5.36 -9.49
N MET A 128 -16.14 -5.46 -9.24
CA MET A 128 -15.08 -5.04 -10.15
C MET A 128 -15.14 -3.55 -10.50
N THR A 129 -15.56 -2.73 -9.53
CA THR A 129 -15.69 -1.28 -9.71
C THR A 129 -14.98 -0.50 -8.63
N PHE A 130 -14.80 0.81 -8.84
CA PHE A 130 -14.27 1.71 -7.81
C PHE A 130 -15.36 2.61 -7.26
N THR A 131 -15.44 2.75 -5.94
CA THR A 131 -16.34 3.71 -5.29
C THR A 131 -15.61 5.02 -5.10
N ALA A 132 -16.07 6.09 -5.77
CA ALA A 132 -15.61 7.45 -5.54
C ALA A 132 -16.36 8.03 -4.33
N ALA A 133 -15.65 8.32 -3.23
CA ALA A 133 -16.25 8.86 -2.02
C ALA A 133 -16.60 10.36 -2.14
N VAL A 134 -15.97 11.05 -3.10
CA VAL A 134 -16.12 12.49 -3.36
C VAL A 134 -16.15 12.78 -4.86
N PRO A 135 -16.76 13.90 -5.30
CA PRO A 135 -16.85 14.27 -6.70
C PRO A 135 -15.47 14.37 -7.41
N GLU A 136 -14.45 14.82 -6.70
CA GLU A 136 -13.07 15.00 -7.19
C GLU A 136 -12.39 13.66 -7.53
N ALA A 137 -12.91 12.55 -7.03
CA ALA A 137 -12.44 11.19 -7.33
C ALA A 137 -13.12 10.56 -8.55
N VAL A 138 -14.24 11.11 -9.04
CA VAL A 138 -14.96 10.59 -10.22
C VAL A 138 -14.08 10.48 -11.48
N PRO A 139 -13.20 11.46 -11.79
CA PRO A 139 -12.26 11.31 -12.91
C PRO A 139 -11.29 10.13 -12.75
N SER A 140 -10.82 9.86 -11.52
CA SER A 140 -9.94 8.70 -11.26
C SER A 140 -10.71 7.38 -11.43
N LYS A 141 -11.94 7.29 -10.90
CA LYS A 141 -12.81 6.12 -11.08
C LYS A 141 -12.94 5.76 -12.56
N ARG A 142 -13.35 6.71 -13.42
CA ARG A 142 -13.51 6.46 -14.86
C ARG A 142 -12.20 5.98 -15.50
N LYS A 143 -11.10 6.69 -15.23
CA LYS A 143 -9.77 6.33 -15.76
C LYS A 143 -9.35 4.90 -15.39
N TRP A 144 -9.61 4.48 -14.16
CA TRP A 144 -9.21 3.15 -13.68
C TRP A 144 -10.10 2.04 -14.21
N GLU A 145 -11.40 2.28 -14.34
CA GLU A 145 -12.36 1.31 -14.90
C GLU A 145 -12.13 1.13 -16.41
N GLU A 146 -11.91 2.22 -17.15
CA GLU A 146 -11.57 2.16 -18.59
C GLU A 146 -10.17 1.56 -18.83
N GLY A 147 -9.26 1.73 -17.86
CA GLY A 147 -7.86 1.30 -17.96
C GLY A 147 -7.59 -0.13 -17.50
N GLY A 148 -8.60 -0.90 -17.10
CA GLY A 148 -8.43 -2.30 -16.64
C GLY A 148 -7.61 -2.43 -15.35
N VAL A 149 -7.68 -1.42 -14.48
CA VAL A 149 -6.94 -1.41 -13.21
C VAL A 149 -7.53 -2.41 -12.20
N ALA A 150 -8.83 -2.71 -12.34
CA ALA A 150 -9.56 -3.62 -11.46
C ALA A 150 -9.02 -5.07 -11.53
N GLU A 151 -8.73 -5.56 -12.73
CA GLU A 151 -8.21 -6.92 -12.96
C GLU A 151 -6.86 -7.12 -12.30
N GLY A 152 -5.96 -6.14 -12.44
CA GLY A 152 -4.65 -6.15 -11.79
C GLY A 152 -4.76 -6.19 -10.27
N TRP A 153 -5.61 -5.36 -9.68
CA TRP A 153 -5.82 -5.37 -8.22
C TRP A 153 -6.49 -6.65 -7.73
N LYS A 154 -7.47 -7.19 -8.45
CA LYS A 154 -8.09 -8.46 -8.08
C LYS A 154 -7.06 -9.59 -8.06
N SER A 155 -6.26 -9.73 -9.13
CA SER A 155 -5.22 -10.75 -9.20
C SER A 155 -4.18 -10.58 -8.08
N TYR A 156 -3.73 -9.34 -7.82
CA TYR A 156 -2.83 -9.08 -6.70
C TYR A 156 -3.43 -9.50 -5.35
N LEU A 157 -4.68 -9.10 -5.07
CA LEU A 157 -5.33 -9.30 -3.77
C LEU A 157 -5.72 -10.76 -3.51
N GLU A 158 -6.08 -11.52 -4.55
CA GLU A 158 -6.51 -12.92 -4.43
C GLU A 158 -5.35 -13.92 -4.53
N GLU A 159 -4.28 -13.58 -5.25
CA GLU A 159 -3.17 -14.50 -5.52
C GLU A 159 -1.88 -14.02 -4.88
N THR A 160 -1.30 -12.92 -5.39
CA THR A 160 0.04 -12.48 -5.01
C THR A 160 0.14 -12.15 -3.51
N CYS A 161 -0.82 -11.37 -3.00
CA CYS A 161 -0.87 -10.97 -1.59
C CYS A 161 -0.98 -12.21 -0.67
N VAL A 162 -1.85 -13.16 -1.05
CA VAL A 162 -2.11 -14.37 -0.28
C VAL A 162 -0.90 -15.29 -0.27
N GLU A 163 -0.24 -15.46 -1.40
CA GLU A 163 0.98 -16.26 -1.51
C GLU A 163 2.08 -15.69 -0.62
N TRP A 164 2.33 -14.38 -0.70
CA TRP A 164 3.34 -13.73 0.11
C TRP A 164 3.00 -13.73 1.60
N LEU A 165 1.74 -13.51 1.98
CA LEU A 165 1.31 -13.59 3.38
C LEU A 165 1.59 -14.98 3.96
N ARG A 166 1.29 -16.06 3.24
CA ARG A 166 1.63 -17.43 3.70
C ARG A 166 3.12 -17.61 3.92
N ARG A 167 3.97 -17.07 3.03
CA ARG A 167 5.43 -17.12 3.19
C ARG A 167 5.90 -16.34 4.43
N TYR A 168 5.40 -15.12 4.61
CA TYR A 168 5.79 -14.28 5.74
C TYR A 168 5.34 -14.87 7.08
N VAL A 169 4.15 -15.46 7.16
CA VAL A 169 3.70 -16.19 8.35
C VAL A 169 4.62 -17.35 8.67
N GLU A 170 5.08 -18.11 7.67
CA GLU A 170 6.03 -19.20 7.90
C GLU A 170 7.42 -18.68 8.34
N TYR A 171 7.92 -17.61 7.73
CA TYR A 171 9.20 -16.99 8.13
C TYR A 171 9.15 -16.50 9.59
N GLY A 172 8.06 -15.84 9.97
CA GLY A 172 7.86 -15.25 11.30
C GLY A 172 7.27 -16.20 12.34
N LYS A 173 6.98 -17.47 12.00
CA LYS A 173 6.19 -18.40 12.83
C LYS A 173 6.65 -18.49 14.29
N ALA A 174 7.96 -18.50 14.51
CA ALA A 174 8.56 -18.60 15.85
C ALA A 174 8.37 -17.34 16.70
N GLU A 175 8.15 -16.18 16.09
CA GLU A 175 7.98 -14.87 16.75
C GLU A 175 6.51 -14.45 16.79
N LEU A 176 5.78 -14.62 15.68
CA LEU A 176 4.36 -14.29 15.56
C LEU A 176 3.48 -15.16 16.47
N GLY A 177 3.77 -16.46 16.57
CA GLY A 177 3.02 -17.40 17.42
C GLY A 177 3.30 -17.31 18.93
N ARG A 178 4.14 -16.36 19.37
CA ARG A 178 4.37 -16.09 20.81
C ARG A 178 3.35 -15.10 21.39
N ARG A 179 2.45 -14.56 20.58
CA ARG A 179 1.41 -13.59 20.96
C ARG A 179 0.04 -14.25 20.95
#